data_AF-A0A094Q547-F1
#
_entry.id   AF-A0A094Q547-F1
#
_cell.length_a   1.000
_cell.length_b   1.000
_cell.length_c   1.000
_cell.angle_alpha   90.00
_cell.angle_beta   90.00
_cell.angle_gamma   90.00
#
_symmetry.space_group_name_H-M   'P 1'
#
loop_
_entity.id
_entity.type
_entity.pdbx_description
1 polymer ?
#
loop_
_entity_poly.entity_id
_entity_poly.type
_entity_poly.pdbx_seq_one_letter_code
_entity_poly.pdbx_strand_id
1 'polypeptide(L)' 'MSEISVLLPDGSSRSVASGATVADLAASIGSRLAKAAIAGTINGAEVDLSVGLSNG' A
#
# COMPACT_ATOMS: atom_id res chain seq x y z
N MET A 1 -16.15 -1.32 -9.12
CA MET A 1 -14.80 -0.77 -8.97
C MET A 1 -13.92 -1.94 -8.55
N SER A 2 -12.86 -2.24 -9.28
CA SER A 2 -12.00 -3.38 -8.96
C SER A 2 -11.15 -3.04 -7.74
N GLU A 3 -11.22 -3.83 -6.68
CA GLU A 3 -10.33 -3.75 -5.53
C GLU A 3 -9.22 -4.80 -5.68
N ILE A 4 -8.03 -4.47 -5.24
CA ILE A 4 -6.90 -5.39 -5.12
C ILE A 4 -6.69 -5.71 -3.65
N SER A 5 -6.38 -6.97 -3.37
CA SER A 5 -5.96 -7.40 -2.05
C SER A 5 -4.44 -7.34 -1.98
N VAL A 6 -3.93 -6.70 -0.93
CA VAL A 6 -2.50 -6.61 -0.62
C VAL A 6 -2.24 -7.25 0.74
N LEU A 7 -1.21 -8.09 0.80
CA LEU A 7 -0.74 -8.68 2.05
C LEU A 7 0.31 -7.77 2.70
N LEU A 8 0.05 -7.39 3.93
CA LEU A 8 0.99 -6.63 4.76
C LEU A 8 1.98 -7.57 5.47
N PRO A 9 3.17 -7.08 5.84
CA PRO A 9 4.20 -7.89 6.52
C PRO A 9 3.79 -8.38 7.92
N ASP A 10 2.72 -7.84 8.49
CA ASP A 10 2.10 -8.31 9.74
C ASP A 10 1.18 -9.54 9.53
N GLY A 11 0.99 -9.98 8.29
CA GLY A 11 0.08 -11.06 7.91
C GLY A 11 -1.36 -10.61 7.66
N SER A 12 -1.67 -9.32 7.83
CA SER A 12 -3.00 -8.77 7.53
C SER A 12 -3.18 -8.57 6.03
N SER A 13 -4.35 -8.91 5.50
CA SER A 13 -4.72 -8.53 4.12
C SER A 13 -5.57 -7.27 4.13
N ARG A 14 -5.30 -6.33 3.22
CA ARG A 14 -6.11 -5.13 3.01
C ARG A 14 -6.63 -5.05 1.59
N SER A 15 -7.87 -4.59 1.46
CA SER A 15 -8.48 -4.27 0.16
C SER A 15 -8.27 -2.78 -0.12
N VAL A 16 -7.64 -2.46 -1.25
CA VAL A 16 -7.50 -1.10 -1.76
C VAL A 16 -7.98 -1.03 -3.19
N ALA A 17 -8.30 0.18 -3.68
CA ALA A 17 -8.73 0.35 -5.06
C ALA A 17 -7.63 -0.12 -6.05
N SER A 18 -8.04 -0.72 -7.17
CA SER A 18 -7.11 -1.05 -8.26
C SER A 18 -6.46 0.23 -8.78
N GLY A 19 -5.11 0.25 -8.81
CA GLY A 19 -4.33 1.44 -9.13
C GLY A 19 -4.07 2.39 -7.95
N ALA A 20 -4.51 2.03 -6.73
CA ALA A 20 -4.11 2.75 -5.53
C ALA A 20 -2.59 2.72 -5.36
N THR A 21 -2.03 3.81 -4.87
CA THR A 21 -0.59 3.92 -4.62
C THR A 21 -0.22 3.39 -3.24
N VAL A 22 1.07 3.18 -3.01
CA VAL A 22 1.60 2.88 -1.67
C VAL A 22 1.20 3.96 -0.67
N ALA A 23 1.17 5.23 -1.08
CA ALA A 23 0.64 6.34 -0.27
C ALA A 23 -0.83 6.14 0.12
N ASP A 24 -1.68 5.74 -0.83
CA ASP A 24 -3.11 5.51 -0.58
C ASP A 24 -3.32 4.33 0.38
N LEU A 25 -2.54 3.26 0.24
CA LEU A 25 -2.55 2.15 1.19
C LEU A 25 -2.15 2.63 2.59
N ALA A 26 -1.09 3.42 2.72
CA ALA A 26 -0.67 3.99 4.00
C ALA A 26 -1.75 4.92 4.59
N ALA A 27 -2.43 5.70 3.75
CA ALA A 27 -3.55 6.56 4.16
C ALA A 27 -4.75 5.76 4.65
N SER A 28 -5.03 4.60 4.02
CA SER A 28 -6.07 3.67 4.46
C SER A 28 -5.77 3.06 5.84
N ILE A 29 -4.49 2.92 6.20
CA ILE A 29 -4.07 2.44 7.52
C ILE A 29 -4.19 3.56 8.55
N GLY A 30 -3.75 4.76 8.20
CA GLY A 30 -3.99 5.95 9.01
C GLY A 30 -3.29 7.19 8.49
N SER A 31 -3.91 8.34 8.68
CA SER A 31 -3.40 9.65 8.23
C SER A 31 -2.02 10.00 8.79
N ARG A 32 -1.72 9.58 10.03
CA ARG A 32 -0.38 9.74 10.62
C ARG A 32 0.67 8.85 9.95
N LEU A 33 0.31 7.62 9.59
CA LEU A 33 1.23 6.72 8.90
C LEU A 33 1.52 7.23 7.49
N ALA A 34 0.50 7.65 6.74
CA ALA A 34 0.70 8.26 5.43
C ALA A 34 1.62 9.47 5.46
N LYS A 35 1.53 10.30 6.51
CA LYS A 35 2.38 11.48 6.67
C LYS A 35 3.81 11.14 7.09
N ALA A 36 4.00 10.02 7.78
CA ALA A 36 5.32 9.53 8.21
C ALA A 36 5.96 8.58 7.18
N ALA A 37 5.19 8.06 6.23
CA ALA A 37 5.66 7.17 5.18
C ALA A 37 6.57 7.96 4.23
N ILE A 38 7.74 7.39 3.94
CA ILE A 38 8.75 7.97 3.05
C ILE A 38 9.00 7.03 1.85
N ALA A 39 8.93 5.72 2.08
CA ALA A 39 9.00 4.67 1.07
C ALA A 39 8.14 3.47 1.51
N GLY A 40 7.80 2.60 0.56
CA GLY A 40 7.18 1.30 0.82
C GLY A 40 8.09 0.15 0.42
N THR A 41 7.71 -1.07 0.81
CA THR A 41 8.40 -2.29 0.38
C THR A 41 7.38 -3.23 -0.25
N ILE A 42 7.62 -3.64 -1.49
CA ILE A 42 6.80 -4.61 -2.21
C ILE A 42 7.69 -5.81 -2.56
N ASN A 43 7.35 -7.00 -2.09
CA ASN A 43 8.12 -8.23 -2.35
C ASN A 43 9.62 -8.12 -2.04
N GLY A 44 9.97 -7.35 -1.00
CA GLY A 44 11.37 -7.10 -0.60
C GLY A 44 12.09 -6.01 -1.41
N ALA A 45 11.43 -5.35 -2.36
CA ALA A 45 11.96 -4.21 -3.09
C ALA A 45 11.44 -2.89 -2.51
N GLU A 46 12.34 -1.96 -2.23
CA GLU A 46 11.98 -0.59 -1.84
C GLU A 46 11.41 0.16 -3.03
N VAL A 47 10.25 0.78 -2.82
CA VAL A 47 9.49 1.51 -3.84
C VAL A 47 9.08 2.88 -3.32
N ASP A 48 8.91 3.81 -4.25
CA ASP A 48 8.36 5.13 -3.96
C ASP A 48 6.88 5.02 -3.56
N LEU A 49 6.41 5.98 -2.77
CA LEU A 49 5.01 6.10 -2.37
C LEU A 49 4.05 6.27 -3.55
N SER A 50 4.54 6.83 -4.66
CA SER A 50 3.80 7.01 -5.91
C SER A 50 3.62 5.73 -6.73
N VAL A 51 4.29 4.63 -6.35
CA VAL A 51 4.16 3.36 -7.07
C VAL A 51 2.75 2.79 -6.89
N GLY A 52 2.15 2.40 -8.01
CA GLY A 52 0.85 1.75 -8.05
C GLY A 52 0.94 0.32 -7.53
N LEU A 53 0.03 -0.02 -6.61
CA LEU A 53 -0.12 -1.37 -6.09
C LEU A 53 -0.85 -2.24 -7.11
N SER A 54 -0.43 -3.51 -7.16
CA SER A 54 -1.06 -4.57 -7.94
C SER A 54 -1.52 -5.68 -6.98
N ASN A 55 -2.45 -6.54 -7.40
CA ASN A 55 -2.89 -7.64 -6.56
C ASN A 55 -1.73 -8.64 -6.34
N GLY A 56 -1.54 -9.07 -5.08
CA GLY A 56 -0.40 -9.93 -4.71
C GLY A 56 -0.24 -10.09 -3.22
#